data_AF-A0A397T2D5-F1
#
_entry.id   AF-A0A397T2D5-F1
#
_cell.length_a   1.000
_cell.length_b   1.000
_cell.length_c   1.000
_cell.angle_alpha   90.00
_cell.angle_beta   90.00
_cell.angle_gamma   90.00
#
_symmetry.space_group_name_H-M   'P 1'
#
loop_
_entity.id
_entity.type
_entity.pdbx_description
1 polymer ?
#
loop_
_entity_poly.entity_id
_entity_poly.type
_entity_poly.pdbx_seq_one_letter_code
_entity_poly.pdbx_strand_id
1 'polypeptide(L)'
;MNELEYLNIIVNQITTKFPQPSQEYIIFLQKVLSLGNREIENDLKNCPVIPNESLTRFVKAETLYDKSARGIIDDPDVFLRSEFQNDSACLKALYRMGLKKYDSNSSDNSDTDSEQSSSGTSDSDEPYIPQNEELISSLLKILSQPENIYHDVIFIVGEEKKEFRANRYVLSASSNKFGKFLSNNANNPIEIEFQQESFDIFLKLLYGKSFEDAITILRKPSDFKTEQKFILSLIDLLKLTVTYEVNSLRSEVEKAIIKCKCIRVQNLCKIVECLERYDKRKRLRKYYKKHIKSNESLINQQLSELHSNADKNQKLEISRMSRLLSPFCKIQINE
;
A
#
# COMPACT_ATOMS: atom_id res chain seq x y z
N MET A 1 22.96 26.81 23.48
CA MET A 1 23.22 26.37 22.11
C MET A 1 22.04 26.86 21.28
N ASN A 2 22.27 27.79 20.36
CA ASN A 2 21.23 28.37 19.51
C ASN A 2 20.78 27.31 18.48
N GLU A 3 19.51 27.29 18.05
CA GLU A 3 19.03 26.39 16.99
C GLU A 3 19.89 26.48 15.73
N LEU A 4 20.39 27.69 15.42
CA LEU A 4 21.35 27.95 14.34
C LEU A 4 22.73 27.28 14.53
N GLU A 5 23.20 27.10 15.77
CA GLU A 5 24.44 26.37 16.05
C GLU A 5 24.24 24.86 15.87
N TYR A 6 23.09 24.33 16.31
CA TYR A 6 22.76 22.92 16.19
C TYR A 6 22.59 22.51 14.71
N LEU A 7 21.92 23.36 13.93
CA LEU A 7 21.82 23.28 12.48
C LEU A 7 23.16 23.27 11.77
N ASN A 8 24.04 24.23 12.09
CA ASN A 8 25.38 24.28 11.52
C ASN A 8 26.20 23.03 11.88
N ILE A 9 26.02 22.46 13.07
CA ILE A 9 26.66 21.20 13.46
C ILE A 9 26.13 20.03 12.62
N ILE A 10 24.81 19.92 12.43
CA ILE A 10 24.19 18.85 11.64
C ILE A 10 24.60 18.95 10.17
N VAL A 11 24.50 20.14 9.58
CA VAL A 11 24.89 20.38 8.18
C VAL A 11 26.38 20.12 8.00
N ASN A 12 27.25 20.61 8.89
CA ASN A 12 28.68 20.31 8.82
C ASN A 12 28.98 18.83 8.99
N GLN A 13 28.28 18.12 9.87
CA GLN A 13 28.45 16.66 10.02
C GLN A 13 27.98 15.88 8.78
N ILE A 14 26.91 16.34 8.14
CA ILE A 14 26.42 15.78 6.89
C ILE A 14 27.44 16.01 5.77
N THR A 15 27.92 17.25 5.58
CA THR A 15 28.86 17.58 4.50
C THR A 15 30.27 17.01 4.74
N THR A 16 30.67 16.74 5.99
CA THR A 16 31.95 16.07 6.30
C THR A 16 31.89 14.56 6.15
N LYS A 17 30.78 13.91 6.55
CA LYS A 17 30.60 12.45 6.36
C LYS A 17 30.25 12.07 4.93
N PHE A 18 29.59 12.97 4.21
CA PHE A 18 29.15 12.77 2.83
C PHE A 18 29.62 13.95 1.99
N PRO A 19 30.91 13.99 1.59
CA PRO A 19 31.45 15.08 0.79
C PRO A 19 30.85 15.14 -0.62
N GLN A 20 30.23 14.04 -1.07
CA GLN A 20 29.53 13.93 -2.34
C GLN A 20 28.23 13.12 -2.17
N PRO A 21 27.22 13.34 -3.03
CA PRO A 21 26.04 12.49 -3.10
C PRO A 21 26.42 11.02 -3.25
N SER A 22 25.86 10.16 -2.40
CA SER A 22 26.09 8.71 -2.43
C SER A 22 24.81 7.95 -2.15
N GLN A 23 24.79 6.66 -2.48
CA GLN A 23 23.64 5.81 -2.20
C GLN A 23 23.36 5.70 -0.69
N GLU A 24 24.40 5.65 0.13
CA GLU A 24 24.28 5.60 1.59
C GLU A 24 23.66 6.89 2.14
N TYR A 25 24.07 8.04 1.61
CA TYR A 25 23.48 9.33 1.97
C TYR A 25 21.99 9.39 1.60
N ILE A 26 21.62 8.84 0.44
CA ILE A 26 20.23 8.83 0.00
C ILE A 26 19.36 7.99 0.94
N ILE A 27 19.84 6.81 1.36
CA ILE A 27 19.13 5.99 2.34
C ILE A 27 18.98 6.74 3.68
N PHE A 28 20.02 7.46 4.11
CA PHE A 28 19.96 8.29 5.31
C PHE A 28 18.92 9.40 5.17
N LEU A 29 19.01 10.20 4.11
CA LEU A 29 18.13 11.35 3.88
C LEU A 29 16.67 10.91 3.71
N GLN A 30 16.42 9.79 3.02
CA GLN A 30 15.08 9.21 2.94
C GLN A 30 14.51 8.91 4.32
N LYS A 31 15.29 8.25 5.19
CA LYS A 31 14.84 7.97 6.56
C LYS A 31 14.52 9.24 7.34
N VAL A 32 15.33 10.28 7.17
CA VAL A 32 15.13 11.59 7.84
C VAL A 32 13.86 12.26 7.34
N LEU A 33 13.68 12.37 6.02
CA LEU A 33 12.52 13.04 5.41
C LEU A 33 11.22 12.27 5.65
N SER A 34 11.28 10.93 5.68
CA SER A 34 10.11 10.10 5.97
C SER A 34 9.62 10.18 7.42
N LEU A 35 10.37 10.83 8.33
CA LEU A 35 9.86 11.20 9.66
C LEU A 35 8.79 12.31 9.59
N GLY A 36 8.75 13.09 8.51
CA GLY A 36 7.81 14.20 8.35
C GLY A 36 7.94 15.29 9.42
N ASN A 37 9.12 15.44 10.02
CA ASN A 37 9.38 16.42 11.07
C ASN A 37 9.60 17.81 10.45
N ARG A 38 8.69 18.75 10.73
CA ARG A 38 8.71 20.11 10.15
C ARG A 38 9.90 20.96 10.59
N GLU A 39 10.43 20.75 11.80
CA GLU A 39 11.61 21.47 12.27
C GLU A 39 12.81 21.08 11.40
N ILE A 40 13.06 19.78 11.21
CA ILE A 40 14.12 19.26 10.35
C ILE A 40 13.93 19.71 8.88
N GLU A 41 12.70 19.75 8.38
CA GLU A 41 12.44 20.22 7.01
C GLU A 41 12.76 21.71 6.83
N ASN A 42 12.33 22.57 7.76
CA ASN A 42 12.63 24.00 7.75
C ASN A 42 14.13 24.27 7.85
N ASP A 43 14.78 23.50 8.70
CA ASP A 43 16.22 23.48 8.91
C ASP A 43 16.98 23.15 7.62
N LEU A 44 16.56 22.09 6.91
CA LEU A 44 17.22 21.65 5.68
C LEU A 44 16.81 22.47 4.45
N LYS A 45 15.67 23.18 4.48
CA LYS A 45 15.09 23.91 3.34
C LYS A 45 16.09 24.84 2.65
N ASN A 46 16.89 25.54 3.44
CA ASN A 46 17.84 26.54 2.95
C ASN A 46 19.24 25.98 2.73
N CYS A 47 19.46 24.69 2.98
CA CYS A 47 20.77 24.05 2.87
C CYS A 47 20.93 23.30 1.54
N PRO A 48 22.11 23.35 0.90
CA PRO A 48 22.40 22.54 -0.27
C PRO A 48 22.72 21.11 0.17
N VAL A 49 21.68 20.34 0.49
CA VAL A 49 21.80 18.97 1.03
C VAL A 49 21.04 17.94 0.20
N ILE A 50 20.24 18.37 -0.79
CA ILE A 50 19.45 17.46 -1.62
C ILE A 50 20.31 17.06 -2.82
N PRO A 51 20.54 15.76 -3.06
CA PRO A 51 21.31 15.33 -4.22
C PRO A 51 20.49 15.51 -5.49
N ASN A 52 21.11 16.06 -6.54
CA ASN A 52 20.50 16.10 -7.86
C ASN A 52 20.41 14.70 -8.49
N GLU A 53 19.66 14.56 -9.59
CA GLU A 53 19.43 13.27 -10.24
C GLU A 53 20.74 12.54 -10.60
N SER A 54 21.70 13.27 -11.18
CA SER A 54 22.99 12.73 -11.62
C SER A 54 23.97 12.43 -10.48
N LEU A 55 23.64 12.75 -9.22
CA LEU A 55 24.51 12.63 -8.05
C LEU A 55 25.83 13.42 -8.13
N THR A 56 25.89 14.46 -8.94
CA THR A 56 27.11 15.26 -9.14
C THR A 56 27.30 16.29 -8.03
N ARG A 57 26.21 16.77 -7.39
CA ARG A 57 26.26 17.79 -6.33
C ARG A 57 25.04 17.76 -5.42
N PHE A 58 25.19 18.39 -4.26
CA PHE A 58 24.06 18.77 -3.43
C PHE A 58 23.55 20.15 -3.81
N VAL A 59 22.24 20.30 -3.82
CA VAL A 59 21.52 21.52 -4.17
C VAL A 59 20.39 21.75 -3.18
N LYS A 60 19.75 22.93 -3.25
CA LYS A 60 18.56 23.22 -2.45
C LYS A 60 17.34 22.57 -3.10
N ALA A 61 16.36 22.19 -2.29
CA ALA A 61 15.10 21.63 -2.81
C ALA A 61 14.43 22.57 -3.84
N GLU A 62 14.41 23.88 -3.59
CA GLU A 62 13.81 24.89 -4.49
C GLU A 62 14.45 25.01 -5.88
N THR A 63 15.64 24.47 -6.05
CA THR A 63 16.33 24.47 -7.35
C THR A 63 15.99 23.25 -8.21
N LEU A 64 15.28 22.28 -7.64
CA LEU A 64 14.95 21.03 -8.30
C LEU A 64 13.49 20.98 -8.77
N TYR A 65 13.26 20.17 -9.79
CA TYR A 65 11.94 19.81 -10.32
C TYR A 65 11.66 18.33 -10.08
N ASP A 66 10.39 17.98 -9.89
CA ASP A 66 9.96 16.58 -9.94
C ASP A 66 9.87 16.06 -11.39
N LYS A 67 9.52 14.78 -11.57
CA LYS A 67 9.41 14.18 -12.92
C LYS A 67 8.34 14.81 -13.81
N SER A 68 7.45 15.67 -13.29
CA SER A 68 6.39 16.28 -14.11
C SER A 68 6.97 17.24 -15.16
N ALA A 69 8.15 17.82 -14.91
CA ALA A 69 8.80 18.77 -15.83
C ALA A 69 9.70 18.10 -16.91
N ARG A 70 9.79 16.75 -16.94
CA ARG A 70 10.73 16.00 -17.83
C ARG A 70 10.45 16.12 -19.34
N GLY A 71 9.36 16.76 -19.74
CA GLY A 71 9.06 17.05 -21.15
C GLY A 71 9.37 18.49 -21.57
N ILE A 72 9.88 19.33 -20.66
CA ILE A 72 10.05 20.78 -20.86
C ILE A 72 11.48 21.22 -20.57
N ILE A 73 12.14 20.60 -19.58
CA ILE A 73 13.51 20.93 -19.19
C ILE A 73 14.44 19.80 -19.58
N ASP A 74 15.45 20.12 -20.40
CA ASP A 74 16.42 19.16 -20.93
C ASP A 74 17.66 18.97 -20.03
N ASP A 75 17.75 19.70 -18.91
CA ASP A 75 18.87 19.59 -17.98
C ASP A 75 18.59 18.52 -16.89
N PRO A 76 19.27 17.35 -16.91
CA PRO A 76 19.07 16.32 -15.89
C PRO A 76 19.48 16.78 -14.49
N ASP A 77 20.37 17.76 -14.36
CA ASP A 77 20.88 18.22 -13.07
C ASP A 77 19.90 19.09 -12.29
N VAL A 78 18.78 19.50 -12.90
CA VAL A 78 17.69 20.21 -12.21
C VAL A 78 16.60 19.28 -11.71
N PHE A 79 16.72 17.96 -11.88
CA PHE A 79 15.68 17.03 -11.45
C PHE A 79 16.00 16.34 -10.13
N LEU A 80 14.95 16.07 -9.36
CA LEU A 80 15.03 15.25 -8.16
C LEU A 80 15.22 13.78 -8.53
N ARG A 81 16.04 13.07 -7.78
CA ARG A 81 16.26 11.63 -7.98
C ARG A 81 15.01 10.79 -7.76
N SER A 82 14.87 9.71 -8.53
CA SER A 82 13.69 8.82 -8.51
C SER A 82 13.38 8.23 -7.13
N GLU A 83 14.39 7.98 -6.30
CA GLU A 83 14.29 7.37 -4.99
C GLU A 83 13.49 8.23 -4.02
N PHE A 84 13.63 9.56 -4.11
CA PHE A 84 12.83 10.49 -3.32
C PHE A 84 11.42 10.67 -3.88
N GLN A 85 11.25 10.50 -5.19
CA GLN A 85 9.93 10.60 -5.84
C GLN A 85 9.06 9.37 -5.63
N ASN A 86 9.67 8.20 -5.41
CA ASN A 86 8.97 6.93 -5.18
C ASN A 86 8.51 6.76 -3.72
N ASP A 87 9.04 7.57 -2.79
CA ASP A 87 8.60 7.64 -1.40
C ASP A 87 7.71 8.87 -1.22
N SER A 88 6.41 8.64 -0.96
CA SER A 88 5.44 9.72 -0.83
C SER A 88 5.69 10.64 0.36
N ALA A 89 6.30 10.15 1.45
CA ALA A 89 6.64 10.96 2.60
C ALA A 89 7.82 11.88 2.28
N CYS A 90 8.86 11.34 1.65
CA CYS A 90 10.01 12.13 1.16
C CYS A 90 9.58 13.22 0.18
N LEU A 91 8.77 12.86 -0.81
CA LEU A 91 8.31 13.81 -1.83
C LEU A 91 7.48 14.94 -1.20
N LYS A 92 6.58 14.63 -0.26
CA LYS A 92 5.80 15.64 0.48
C LYS A 92 6.69 16.55 1.32
N ALA A 93 7.72 16.02 1.97
CA ALA A 93 8.70 16.83 2.71
C ALA A 93 9.46 17.78 1.78
N LEU A 94 9.94 17.29 0.64
CA LEU A 94 10.68 18.09 -0.33
C LEU A 94 9.82 19.19 -0.97
N TYR A 95 8.52 18.95 -1.18
CA TYR A 95 7.59 20.02 -1.59
C TYR A 95 7.48 21.14 -0.56
N ARG A 96 7.39 20.80 0.74
CA ARG A 96 7.41 21.82 1.81
C ARG A 96 8.74 22.59 1.87
N MET A 97 9.82 21.93 1.47
CA MET A 97 11.15 22.53 1.32
C MET A 97 11.31 23.32 0.00
N GLY A 98 10.29 23.38 -0.86
CA GLY A 98 10.28 24.23 -2.05
C GLY A 98 10.52 23.53 -3.39
N LEU A 99 10.60 22.20 -3.44
CA LEU A 99 10.71 21.45 -4.70
C LEU A 99 9.66 21.92 -5.71
N LYS A 100 10.09 22.23 -6.94
CA LYS A 100 9.19 22.73 -7.98
C LYS A 100 8.40 21.59 -8.61
N LYS A 101 7.09 21.81 -8.73
CA LYS A 101 6.19 20.97 -9.53
C LYS A 101 5.80 21.74 -10.78
N TYR A 102 5.78 21.07 -11.93
CA TYR A 102 5.27 21.67 -13.16
C TYR A 102 3.77 21.40 -13.29
N ASP A 103 2.97 22.46 -13.18
CA ASP A 103 1.54 22.43 -13.47
C ASP A 103 1.31 23.05 -14.85
N SER A 104 0.77 22.25 -15.78
CA SER A 104 0.54 22.63 -17.18
C SER A 104 -0.55 23.70 -17.39
N ASN A 105 -1.04 24.35 -16.33
CA ASN A 105 -2.12 25.34 -16.38
C ASN A 105 -1.62 26.79 -16.16
N SER A 106 -0.31 27.05 -16.25
CA SER A 106 0.22 28.43 -16.31
C SER A 106 0.81 28.71 -17.68
N SER A 107 -0.06 28.95 -18.66
CA SER A 107 0.30 29.65 -19.89
C SER A 107 -0.39 31.01 -19.89
N ASP A 108 0.40 32.03 -20.24
CA ASP A 108 0.04 33.41 -20.60
C ASP A 108 -0.12 34.41 -19.44
N ASN A 109 0.97 35.12 -19.15
CA ASN A 109 1.16 36.46 -19.72
C ASN A 109 2.59 36.96 -19.49
N SER A 110 3.28 37.22 -20.59
CA SER A 110 4.45 38.09 -20.63
C SER A 110 4.00 39.57 -20.62
N ASP A 111 4.84 40.36 -19.93
CA ASP A 111 5.06 41.81 -20.08
C ASP A 111 3.98 42.78 -19.56
N THR A 112 4.23 43.34 -18.37
CA THR A 112 4.34 44.81 -18.23
C THR A 112 5.06 45.19 -16.95
N ASP A 113 6.09 46.03 -17.10
CA ASP A 113 6.72 46.78 -16.04
C ASP A 113 5.71 47.69 -15.34
N SER A 114 5.56 47.54 -14.02
CA SER A 114 5.29 48.66 -13.13
C SER A 114 5.55 48.25 -11.68
N GLU A 115 6.51 48.93 -11.05
CA GLU A 115 6.63 49.03 -9.62
C GLU A 115 5.28 49.43 -9.01
N GLN A 116 4.75 48.62 -8.09
CA GLN A 116 4.01 49.14 -6.94
C GLN A 116 3.93 48.10 -5.83
N SER A 117 4.54 48.48 -4.72
CA SER A 117 4.36 47.92 -3.39
C SER A 117 2.88 47.96 -3.00
N SER A 118 2.28 46.81 -2.73
CA SER A 118 1.14 46.73 -1.82
C SER A 118 0.99 45.33 -1.25
N SER A 119 1.13 45.27 0.06
CA SER A 119 0.68 44.22 0.96
C SER A 119 -0.69 43.66 0.59
N GLY A 120 -0.73 42.37 0.30
CA GLY A 120 -1.96 41.58 0.20
C GLY A 120 -1.72 40.22 0.85
N THR A 121 -2.01 40.12 2.14
CA THR A 121 -2.26 38.85 2.83
C THR A 121 -3.44 38.17 2.17
N SER A 122 -3.18 37.22 1.28
CA SER A 122 -4.16 36.22 0.85
C SER A 122 -3.93 34.95 1.66
N ASP A 123 -4.60 34.89 2.81
CA ASP A 123 -4.84 33.65 3.54
C ASP A 123 -5.65 32.69 2.66
N SER A 124 -4.97 31.76 2.03
CA SER A 124 -5.54 30.45 1.75
C SER A 124 -4.39 29.44 1.79
N ASP A 125 -3.97 29.11 3.01
CA ASP A 125 -3.14 27.94 3.35
C ASP A 125 -3.91 26.63 3.07
N GLU A 126 -4.59 26.50 1.93
CA GLU A 126 -5.12 25.21 1.50
C GLU A 126 -3.96 24.38 0.95
N PRO A 127 -3.63 23.24 1.59
CA PRO A 127 -2.56 22.39 1.11
C PRO A 127 -2.92 21.94 -0.30
N TYR A 128 -2.05 22.22 -1.27
CA TYR A 128 -2.19 21.74 -2.64
C TYR A 128 -2.32 20.20 -2.64
N ILE A 129 -3.49 19.69 -3.02
CA ILE A 129 -3.76 18.26 -3.19
C ILE A 129 -3.64 17.95 -4.69
N PRO A 130 -2.74 17.05 -5.10
CA PRO A 130 -2.68 16.61 -6.50
C PRO A 130 -4.04 16.12 -7.00
N GLN A 131 -4.43 16.49 -8.22
CA GLN A 131 -5.74 16.14 -8.80
C GLN A 131 -6.08 14.64 -8.71
N ASN A 132 -5.07 13.76 -8.85
CA ASN A 132 -5.27 12.32 -8.70
C ASN A 132 -5.62 11.91 -7.27
N GLU A 133 -5.04 12.56 -6.24
CA GLU A 133 -5.39 12.32 -4.84
C GLU A 133 -6.81 12.83 -4.54
N GLU A 134 -7.19 14.00 -5.09
CA GLU A 134 -8.53 14.55 -4.97
C GLU A 134 -9.58 13.65 -5.65
N LEU A 135 -9.28 13.13 -6.85
CA LEU A 135 -10.14 12.19 -7.56
C LEU A 135 -10.33 10.90 -6.76
N ILE A 136 -9.26 10.30 -6.26
CA ILE A 136 -9.34 9.07 -5.44
C ILE A 136 -10.16 9.33 -4.16
N SER A 137 -9.91 10.43 -3.48
CA SER A 137 -10.67 10.84 -2.29
C SER A 137 -12.17 10.97 -2.60
N SER A 138 -12.50 11.63 -3.71
CA SER A 138 -13.87 11.82 -4.17
C SER A 138 -14.54 10.50 -4.53
N LEU A 139 -13.85 9.61 -5.25
CA LEU A 139 -14.35 8.27 -5.60
C LEU A 139 -14.63 7.43 -4.34
N LEU A 140 -13.73 7.44 -3.36
CA LEU A 140 -13.93 6.73 -2.08
C LEU A 140 -15.07 7.32 -1.25
N LYS A 141 -15.25 8.64 -1.29
CA LYS A 141 -16.38 9.32 -0.65
C LYS A 141 -17.70 8.91 -1.29
N ILE A 142 -17.77 8.87 -2.63
CA ILE A 142 -18.94 8.40 -3.38
C ILE A 142 -19.25 6.93 -3.06
N LEU A 143 -18.23 6.06 -3.04
CA LEU A 143 -18.38 4.65 -2.66
C LEU A 143 -18.98 4.48 -1.25
N SER A 144 -18.65 5.39 -0.33
CA SER A 144 -19.13 5.36 1.06
C SER A 144 -20.58 5.86 1.22
N GLN A 145 -21.21 6.37 0.15
CA GLN A 145 -22.58 6.87 0.13
C GLN A 145 -23.48 5.88 -0.64
N PRO A 146 -24.21 4.98 0.03
CA PRO A 146 -25.00 3.96 -0.67
C PRO A 146 -26.15 4.54 -1.50
N GLU A 147 -26.76 5.64 -1.07
CA GLU A 147 -27.85 6.30 -1.80
C GLU A 147 -27.37 7.26 -2.92
N ASN A 148 -26.08 7.22 -3.26
CA ASN A 148 -25.54 8.09 -4.30
C ASN A 148 -26.07 7.69 -5.68
N ILE A 149 -26.63 8.65 -6.39
CA ILE A 149 -27.28 8.48 -7.71
C ILE A 149 -26.33 8.00 -8.82
N TYR A 150 -25.01 8.13 -8.62
CA TYR A 150 -24.02 7.75 -9.62
C TYR A 150 -23.72 6.25 -9.62
N HIS A 151 -24.17 5.50 -8.61
CA HIS A 151 -24.00 4.04 -8.58
C HIS A 151 -24.87 3.36 -9.65
N ASP A 152 -24.25 2.54 -10.48
CA ASP A 152 -24.89 1.87 -11.64
C ASP A 152 -24.76 0.33 -11.57
N VAL A 153 -24.22 -0.19 -10.46
CA VAL A 153 -24.18 -1.63 -10.15
C VAL A 153 -24.41 -1.87 -8.66
N ILE A 154 -25.14 -2.96 -8.38
CA ILE A 154 -25.46 -3.43 -7.03
C ILE A 154 -24.93 -4.85 -6.88
N PHE A 155 -24.19 -5.10 -5.81
CA PHE A 155 -23.76 -6.42 -5.37
C PHE A 155 -24.52 -6.81 -4.10
N ILE A 156 -24.98 -8.05 -4.04
CA ILE A 156 -25.59 -8.66 -2.85
C ILE A 156 -24.56 -9.64 -2.29
N VAL A 157 -24.03 -9.36 -1.10
CA VAL A 157 -22.84 -10.04 -0.57
C VAL A 157 -23.13 -10.78 0.73
N GLY A 158 -22.71 -12.05 0.76
CA GLY A 158 -22.79 -12.91 1.95
C GLY A 158 -24.21 -13.35 2.32
N GLU A 159 -24.30 -14.16 3.38
CA GLU A 159 -25.57 -14.78 3.82
C GLU A 159 -26.63 -13.76 4.24
N GLU A 160 -26.21 -12.64 4.86
CA GLU A 160 -27.12 -11.56 5.26
C GLU A 160 -27.54 -10.68 4.08
N LYS A 161 -27.14 -11.02 2.84
CA LYS A 161 -27.51 -10.32 1.60
C LYS A 161 -27.29 -8.81 1.64
N LYS A 162 -26.15 -8.38 2.19
CA LYS A 162 -25.82 -6.96 2.31
C LYS A 162 -25.58 -6.35 0.92
N GLU A 163 -26.22 -5.23 0.66
CA GLU A 163 -26.04 -4.48 -0.60
C GLU A 163 -24.76 -3.64 -0.58
N PHE A 164 -24.01 -3.71 -1.68
CA PHE A 164 -22.88 -2.86 -1.98
C PHE A 164 -23.11 -2.21 -3.34
N ARG A 165 -23.05 -0.88 -3.38
CA ARG A 165 -23.28 -0.08 -4.58
C ARG A 165 -21.96 0.50 -5.08
N ALA A 166 -21.76 0.47 -6.39
CA ALA A 166 -20.52 0.89 -7.03
C ALA A 166 -20.75 1.40 -8.47
N ASN A 167 -19.66 1.70 -9.17
CA ASN A 167 -19.62 2.25 -10.52
C ASN A 167 -18.95 1.27 -11.48
N ARG A 168 -19.66 0.83 -12.52
CA ARG A 168 -19.21 -0.12 -13.54
C ARG A 168 -17.94 0.35 -14.21
N TYR A 169 -17.82 1.65 -14.47
CA TYR A 169 -16.64 2.23 -15.12
C TYR A 169 -15.38 2.03 -14.28
N VAL A 170 -15.42 2.33 -12.98
CA VAL A 170 -14.29 2.15 -12.06
C VAL A 170 -13.87 0.68 -11.98
N LEU A 171 -14.84 -0.23 -11.85
CA LEU A 171 -14.58 -1.67 -11.79
C LEU A 171 -14.00 -2.21 -13.11
N SER A 172 -14.55 -1.78 -14.23
CA SER A 172 -14.09 -2.19 -15.57
C SER A 172 -12.70 -1.66 -15.89
N ALA A 173 -12.37 -0.44 -15.46
CA ALA A 173 -11.02 0.12 -15.54
C ALA A 173 -10.03 -0.65 -14.67
N SER A 174 -10.48 -1.20 -13.54
CA SER A 174 -9.64 -1.99 -12.63
C SER A 174 -9.35 -3.41 -13.12
N SER A 175 -10.24 -3.99 -13.94
CA SER A 175 -10.04 -5.31 -14.55
C SER A 175 -10.91 -5.56 -15.77
N ASN A 176 -10.30 -6.10 -16.83
CA ASN A 176 -11.02 -6.58 -18.01
C ASN A 176 -12.06 -7.67 -17.66
N LYS A 177 -11.82 -8.45 -16.60
CA LYS A 177 -12.80 -9.45 -16.13
C LYS A 177 -14.08 -8.78 -15.64
N PHE A 178 -13.98 -7.66 -14.93
CA PHE A 178 -15.14 -6.85 -14.55
C PHE A 178 -15.85 -6.28 -15.77
N GLY A 179 -15.10 -5.75 -16.75
CA GLY A 179 -15.69 -5.25 -18.00
C GLY A 179 -16.59 -6.28 -18.69
N LYS A 180 -16.08 -7.50 -18.90
CA LYS A 180 -16.85 -8.61 -19.50
C LYS A 180 -17.99 -9.11 -18.60
N PHE A 181 -17.75 -9.16 -17.30
CA PHE A 181 -18.72 -9.66 -16.33
C PHE A 181 -19.91 -8.70 -16.20
N LEU A 182 -19.65 -7.39 -16.18
CA LEU A 182 -20.67 -6.36 -16.01
C LEU A 182 -21.41 -6.06 -17.32
N SER A 183 -20.75 -6.18 -18.48
CA SER A 183 -21.43 -6.07 -19.78
C SER A 183 -22.53 -7.12 -19.95
N ASN A 184 -22.32 -8.32 -19.41
CA ASN A 184 -23.27 -9.43 -19.48
C ASN A 184 -24.36 -9.37 -18.40
N ASN A 185 -24.19 -8.51 -17.39
CA ASN A 185 -25.12 -8.33 -16.27
C ASN A 185 -25.61 -6.88 -16.20
N ALA A 186 -26.10 -6.37 -17.33
CA ALA A 186 -26.78 -5.08 -17.35
C ALA A 186 -28.09 -5.22 -16.55
N ASN A 187 -28.21 -4.45 -15.45
CA ASN A 187 -29.45 -4.20 -14.71
C ASN A 187 -29.88 -5.18 -13.61
N ASN A 188 -29.17 -6.28 -13.36
CA ASN A 188 -29.50 -7.18 -12.25
C ASN A 188 -28.53 -7.00 -11.06
N PRO A 189 -29.02 -7.06 -9.80
CA PRO A 189 -28.16 -7.23 -8.65
C PRO A 189 -27.30 -8.49 -8.80
N ILE A 190 -26.04 -8.39 -8.37
CA ILE A 190 -25.05 -9.43 -8.56
C ILE A 190 -24.77 -10.12 -7.23
N GLU A 191 -25.08 -11.41 -7.14
CA GLU A 191 -24.81 -12.20 -5.93
C GLU A 191 -23.33 -12.58 -5.82
N ILE A 192 -22.75 -12.35 -4.65
CA ILE A 192 -21.34 -12.51 -4.33
C ILE A 192 -21.19 -13.39 -3.08
N GLU A 193 -20.64 -14.59 -3.26
CA GLU A 193 -20.39 -15.56 -2.19
C GLU A 193 -19.05 -15.31 -1.48
N PHE A 194 -18.88 -14.11 -0.91
CA PHE A 194 -17.69 -13.74 -0.13
C PHE A 194 -18.08 -13.07 1.20
N GLN A 195 -17.14 -13.02 2.13
CA GLN A 195 -17.33 -12.25 3.36
C GLN A 195 -17.51 -10.76 3.04
N GLN A 196 -18.53 -10.15 3.64
CA GLN A 196 -18.87 -8.74 3.43
C GLN A 196 -17.70 -7.80 3.72
N GLU A 197 -16.98 -8.01 4.83
CA GLU A 197 -15.83 -7.18 5.20
C GLU A 197 -14.70 -7.29 4.16
N SER A 198 -14.41 -8.48 3.67
CA SER A 198 -13.40 -8.71 2.63
C SER A 198 -13.79 -8.07 1.31
N PHE A 199 -15.08 -8.12 0.93
CA PHE A 199 -15.58 -7.50 -0.30
C PHE A 199 -15.61 -5.97 -0.21
N ASP A 200 -16.01 -5.40 0.92
CA ASP A 200 -15.95 -3.96 1.19
C ASP A 200 -14.53 -3.41 1.02
N ILE A 201 -13.56 -4.09 1.62
CA ILE A 201 -12.14 -3.74 1.48
C ILE A 201 -11.67 -3.88 0.05
N PHE A 202 -12.06 -4.96 -0.64
CA PHE A 202 -11.74 -5.15 -2.04
C PHE A 202 -12.26 -4.01 -2.91
N LEU A 203 -13.51 -3.58 -2.75
CA LEU A 203 -14.05 -2.41 -3.46
C LEU A 203 -13.24 -1.14 -3.18
N LYS A 204 -12.95 -0.85 -1.91
CA LYS A 204 -12.13 0.32 -1.54
C LYS A 204 -10.75 0.30 -2.22
N LEU A 205 -10.12 -0.87 -2.31
CA LEU A 205 -8.84 -1.04 -3.00
C LEU A 205 -8.96 -0.76 -4.51
N LEU A 206 -10.05 -1.20 -5.17
CA LEU A 206 -10.30 -0.89 -6.58
C LEU A 206 -10.56 0.61 -6.81
N TYR A 207 -11.12 1.29 -5.82
CA TYR A 207 -11.36 2.74 -5.83
C TYR A 207 -10.12 3.57 -5.47
N GLY A 208 -8.96 2.93 -5.28
CA GLY A 208 -7.70 3.61 -5.06
C GLY A 208 -7.30 3.80 -3.60
N LYS A 209 -8.03 3.22 -2.63
CA LYS A 209 -7.55 3.16 -1.25
C LYS A 209 -6.22 2.41 -1.22
N SER A 210 -5.22 2.94 -0.51
CA SER A 210 -3.92 2.30 -0.37
C SER A 210 -4.07 0.91 0.28
N PHE A 211 -3.19 -0.02 -0.07
CA PHE A 211 -3.26 -1.36 0.49
C PHE A 211 -3.03 -1.34 2.00
N GLU A 212 -2.06 -0.55 2.44
CA GLU A 212 -1.69 -0.30 3.84
C GLU A 212 -2.88 0.23 4.64
N ASP A 213 -3.59 1.25 4.16
CA ASP A 213 -4.75 1.81 4.85
C ASP A 213 -5.98 0.91 4.81
N ALA A 214 -6.07 0.04 3.81
CA ALA A 214 -7.17 -0.91 3.71
C ALA A 214 -6.98 -2.09 4.68
N ILE A 215 -5.76 -2.61 4.82
CA ILE A 215 -5.49 -3.74 5.73
C ILE A 215 -5.43 -3.33 7.19
N THR A 216 -5.20 -2.05 7.52
CA THR A 216 -5.30 -1.56 8.91
C THR A 216 -6.72 -1.72 9.46
N ILE A 217 -7.74 -1.60 8.62
CA ILE A 217 -9.15 -1.88 8.99
C ILE A 217 -9.31 -3.34 9.45
N LEU A 218 -8.57 -4.27 8.83
CA LEU A 218 -8.58 -5.68 9.20
C LEU A 218 -7.78 -5.95 10.49
N ARG A 219 -6.77 -5.14 10.79
CA ARG A 219 -5.95 -5.23 12.00
C ARG A 219 -6.61 -4.46 13.15
N LYS A 220 -7.65 -5.03 13.77
CA LYS A 220 -8.09 -4.53 15.08
C LYS A 220 -7.00 -4.80 16.14
N PRO A 221 -6.91 -4.00 17.23
CA PRO A 221 -5.90 -4.21 18.27
C PRO A 221 -6.07 -5.57 18.97
N SER A 222 -4.97 -6.33 19.00
CA SER A 222 -4.54 -7.33 19.99
C SER A 222 -5.58 -8.28 20.60
N ASP A 223 -5.97 -9.35 19.87
CA ASP A 223 -6.50 -10.60 20.46
C ASP A 223 -6.32 -11.79 19.50
N PHE A 224 -6.31 -13.04 20.02
CA PHE A 224 -6.14 -14.30 19.24
C PHE A 224 -7.13 -14.43 18.07
N LYS A 225 -8.41 -14.08 18.30
CA LYS A 225 -9.46 -14.09 17.27
C LYS A 225 -9.14 -13.13 16.12
N THR A 226 -8.41 -12.06 16.40
CA THR A 226 -8.09 -11.00 15.44
C THR A 226 -7.03 -11.44 14.43
N GLU A 227 -6.06 -12.26 14.82
CA GLU A 227 -5.05 -12.80 13.89
C GLU A 227 -5.65 -13.80 12.90
N GLN A 228 -6.49 -14.74 13.39
CA GLN A 228 -7.15 -15.70 12.52
C GLN A 228 -8.12 -15.00 11.55
N LYS A 229 -8.89 -14.02 12.03
CA LYS A 229 -9.78 -13.22 11.20
C LYS A 229 -8.99 -12.46 10.12
N PHE A 230 -7.86 -11.83 10.49
CA PHE A 230 -6.99 -11.13 9.54
C PHE A 230 -6.49 -12.05 8.42
N ILE A 231 -6.01 -13.25 8.75
CA ILE A 231 -5.52 -14.21 7.76
C ILE A 231 -6.65 -14.68 6.84
N LEU A 232 -7.83 -14.96 7.39
CA LEU A 232 -9.01 -15.31 6.59
C LEU A 232 -9.40 -14.21 5.61
N SER A 233 -9.39 -12.95 6.04
CA SER A 233 -9.66 -11.81 5.15
C SER A 233 -8.61 -11.67 4.05
N LEU A 234 -7.32 -11.89 4.34
CA LEU A 234 -6.28 -11.92 3.31
C LEU A 234 -6.46 -13.07 2.31
N ILE A 235 -6.90 -14.24 2.78
CA ILE A 235 -7.24 -15.38 1.92
C ILE A 235 -8.41 -15.03 1.00
N ASP A 236 -9.46 -14.41 1.52
CA ASP A 236 -10.61 -13.99 0.71
C ASP A 236 -10.24 -12.89 -0.29
N LEU A 237 -9.41 -11.92 0.09
CA LEU A 237 -8.84 -10.95 -0.84
C LEU A 237 -8.03 -11.64 -1.94
N LEU A 238 -7.24 -12.67 -1.62
CA LEU A 238 -6.50 -13.43 -2.62
C LEU A 238 -7.47 -14.10 -3.61
N LYS A 239 -8.53 -14.75 -3.11
CA LYS A 239 -9.57 -15.34 -3.96
C LYS A 239 -10.21 -14.29 -4.86
N LEU A 240 -10.65 -13.16 -4.32
CA LEU A 240 -11.26 -12.05 -5.07
C LEU A 240 -10.34 -11.54 -6.18
N THR A 241 -9.06 -11.31 -5.88
CA THR A 241 -8.09 -10.84 -6.89
C THR A 241 -7.87 -11.86 -8.02
N VAL A 242 -8.00 -13.15 -7.74
CA VAL A 242 -7.90 -14.20 -8.77
C VAL A 242 -9.20 -14.32 -9.57
N THR A 243 -10.35 -14.30 -8.90
CA THR A 243 -11.68 -14.39 -9.51
C THR A 243 -11.92 -13.25 -10.50
N TYR A 244 -11.55 -12.03 -10.10
CA TYR A 244 -11.71 -10.81 -10.90
C TYR A 244 -10.43 -10.39 -11.62
N GLU A 245 -9.39 -11.23 -11.65
CA GLU A 245 -8.15 -11.01 -12.42
C GLU A 245 -7.41 -9.68 -12.13
N VAL A 246 -7.47 -9.18 -10.89
CA VAL A 246 -6.84 -7.93 -10.45
C VAL A 246 -5.38 -8.18 -10.06
N ASN A 247 -4.49 -8.22 -11.06
CA ASN A 247 -3.10 -8.67 -10.92
C ASN A 247 -2.21 -7.77 -10.04
N SER A 248 -2.40 -6.46 -10.10
CA SER A 248 -1.66 -5.48 -9.30
C SER A 248 -1.90 -5.74 -7.81
N LEU A 249 -3.18 -5.78 -7.41
CA LEU A 249 -3.59 -6.02 -6.04
C LEU A 249 -3.22 -7.43 -5.54
N ARG A 250 -3.33 -8.45 -6.39
CA ARG A 250 -2.92 -9.82 -6.03
C ARG A 250 -1.49 -9.89 -5.50
N SER A 251 -0.58 -9.14 -6.11
CA SER A 251 0.83 -9.15 -5.73
C SER A 251 1.05 -8.57 -4.32
N GLU A 252 0.27 -7.56 -3.94
CA GLU A 252 0.28 -6.97 -2.59
C GLU A 252 -0.35 -7.90 -1.55
N VAL A 253 -1.49 -8.52 -1.87
CA VAL A 253 -2.13 -9.52 -0.99
C VAL A 253 -1.19 -10.68 -0.70
N GLU A 254 -0.54 -11.24 -1.73
CA GLU A 254 0.44 -12.31 -1.54
C GLU A 254 1.64 -11.86 -0.67
N LYS A 255 2.13 -10.62 -0.83
CA LYS A 255 3.21 -10.08 0.03
C LYS A 255 2.73 -10.00 1.48
N ALA A 256 1.49 -9.56 1.71
CA ALA A 256 0.90 -9.46 3.04
C ALA A 256 0.81 -10.83 3.72
N ILE A 257 0.32 -11.84 3.01
CA ILE A 257 0.24 -13.23 3.52
C ILE A 257 1.65 -13.73 3.89
N ILE A 258 2.66 -13.51 3.05
CA ILE A 258 4.06 -13.87 3.34
C ILE A 258 4.57 -13.16 4.60
N LYS A 259 4.30 -11.85 4.72
CA LYS A 259 4.71 -11.03 5.88
C LYS A 259 4.08 -11.52 7.19
N CYS A 260 2.91 -12.16 7.15
CA CYS A 260 2.30 -12.75 8.35
C CYS A 260 3.12 -13.89 8.95
N LYS A 261 3.95 -14.59 8.17
CA LYS A 261 4.79 -15.72 8.63
C LYS A 261 3.99 -16.73 9.49
N CYS A 262 2.77 -17.03 9.06
CA CYS A 262 1.85 -17.86 9.84
C CYS A 262 2.42 -19.25 10.06
N ILE A 263 2.49 -19.66 11.33
CA ILE A 263 3.03 -20.96 11.75
C ILE A 263 2.01 -21.83 12.49
N ARG A 264 0.85 -21.24 12.85
CA ARG A 264 -0.23 -21.97 13.50
C ARG A 264 -0.85 -22.97 12.53
N VAL A 265 -1.00 -24.22 12.95
CA VAL A 265 -1.50 -25.33 12.12
C VAL A 265 -2.82 -25.00 11.44
N GLN A 266 -3.81 -24.51 12.18
CA GLN A 266 -5.14 -24.18 11.66
C GLN A 266 -5.07 -23.12 10.54
N ASN A 267 -4.21 -22.11 10.71
CA ASN A 267 -4.03 -21.04 9.73
C ASN A 267 -3.23 -21.54 8.51
N LEU A 268 -2.19 -22.35 8.74
CA LEU A 268 -1.43 -23.00 7.67
C LEU A 268 -2.33 -23.86 6.79
N CYS A 269 -3.21 -24.66 7.38
CA CYS A 269 -4.15 -25.49 6.63
C CYS A 269 -5.06 -24.64 5.74
N LYS A 270 -5.66 -23.57 6.29
CA LYS A 270 -6.50 -22.63 5.53
C LYS A 270 -5.75 -22.00 4.35
N ILE A 271 -4.50 -21.60 4.58
CA ILE A 271 -3.64 -21.05 3.52
C ILE A 271 -3.39 -22.11 2.46
N VAL A 272 -2.90 -23.30 2.85
CA VAL A 272 -2.56 -24.39 1.93
C VAL A 272 -3.75 -24.84 1.08
N GLU A 273 -4.94 -24.98 1.67
CA GLU A 273 -6.18 -25.28 0.94
C GLU A 273 -6.48 -24.20 -0.11
N CYS A 274 -6.29 -22.93 0.23
CA CYS A 274 -6.46 -21.83 -0.73
C CYS A 274 -5.43 -21.89 -1.87
N LEU A 275 -4.17 -22.24 -1.58
CA LEU A 275 -3.10 -22.21 -2.58
C LEU A 275 -3.33 -23.16 -3.76
N GLU A 276 -4.05 -24.26 -3.56
CA GLU A 276 -4.31 -25.23 -4.63
C GLU A 276 -5.05 -24.60 -5.82
N ARG A 277 -6.01 -23.71 -5.55
CA ARG A 277 -6.87 -23.09 -6.57
C ARG A 277 -6.43 -21.68 -6.96
N TYR A 278 -5.89 -20.93 -5.99
CA TYR A 278 -5.74 -19.48 -6.12
C TYR A 278 -4.28 -19.01 -6.23
N ASP A 279 -3.27 -19.83 -5.92
CA ASP A 279 -1.85 -19.47 -6.12
C ASP A 279 -1.38 -19.69 -7.56
N LYS A 280 -1.91 -18.90 -8.49
CA LYS A 280 -1.62 -19.04 -9.93
C LYS A 280 -0.13 -18.92 -10.27
N ARG A 281 0.63 -18.11 -9.51
CA ARG A 281 2.08 -17.89 -9.73
C ARG A 281 2.96 -18.83 -8.91
N LYS A 282 2.38 -19.73 -8.11
CA LYS A 282 3.06 -20.68 -7.22
C LYS A 282 4.00 -20.01 -6.19
N ARG A 283 3.87 -18.70 -5.97
CA ARG A 283 4.79 -17.90 -5.14
C ARG A 283 4.57 -18.21 -3.67
N LEU A 284 3.31 -18.21 -3.24
CA LEU A 284 2.94 -18.55 -1.87
C LEU A 284 3.28 -20.01 -1.58
N ARG A 285 3.03 -20.93 -2.51
CA ARG A 285 3.31 -22.36 -2.34
C ARG A 285 4.80 -22.61 -2.19
N LYS A 286 5.65 -21.93 -2.96
CA LYS A 286 7.11 -22.00 -2.81
C LYS A 286 7.56 -21.48 -1.45
N TYR A 287 6.98 -20.37 -0.98
CA TYR A 287 7.31 -19.80 0.32
C TYR A 287 6.86 -20.72 1.47
N TYR A 288 5.57 -21.08 1.52
CA TYR A 288 5.03 -21.90 2.60
C TYR A 288 5.61 -23.31 2.62
N LYS A 289 6.00 -23.88 1.49
CA LYS A 289 6.75 -25.14 1.48
C LYS A 289 8.06 -25.05 2.24
N LYS A 290 8.82 -23.97 2.07
CA LYS A 290 10.05 -23.74 2.83
C LYS A 290 9.73 -23.42 4.29
N HIS A 291 8.75 -22.54 4.52
CA HIS A 291 8.38 -22.08 5.85
C HIS A 291 7.87 -23.22 6.75
N ILE A 292 6.99 -24.10 6.23
CA ILE A 292 6.49 -25.28 6.95
C ILE A 292 7.64 -26.22 7.28
N LYS A 293 8.49 -26.54 6.30
CA LYS A 293 9.65 -27.43 6.51
C LYS A 293 10.62 -26.90 7.57
N SER A 294 10.89 -25.59 7.57
CA SER A 294 11.76 -24.97 8.57
C SER A 294 11.17 -24.97 9.99
N ASN A 295 9.87 -25.23 10.14
CA ASN A 295 9.16 -25.19 11.42
C ASN A 295 8.47 -26.53 11.75
N GLU A 296 8.97 -27.62 11.16
CA GLU A 296 8.38 -28.96 11.25
C GLU A 296 8.19 -29.42 12.71
N SER A 297 9.19 -29.20 13.57
CA SER A 297 9.11 -29.59 15.00
C SER A 297 7.97 -28.88 15.72
N LEU A 298 7.83 -27.56 15.54
CA LEU A 298 6.77 -26.77 16.17
C LEU A 298 5.37 -27.14 15.65
N ILE A 299 5.27 -27.46 14.36
CA ILE A 299 4.01 -27.90 13.74
C ILE A 299 3.59 -29.26 14.29
N ASN A 300 4.52 -30.21 14.42
CA ASN A 300 4.25 -31.53 15.00
C ASN A 300 3.88 -31.44 16.47
N GLN A 301 4.53 -30.55 17.23
CA GLN A 301 4.15 -30.26 18.61
C GLN A 301 2.70 -29.75 18.69
N GLN A 302 2.34 -28.74 17.90
CA GLN A 302 0.96 -28.20 17.88
C GLN A 302 -0.08 -29.25 17.49
N LEU A 303 0.21 -30.09 16.48
CA LEU A 303 -0.68 -31.18 16.06
C LEU A 303 -0.88 -32.20 17.19
N SER A 304 0.18 -32.54 17.92
CA SER A 304 0.12 -33.48 19.05
C SER A 304 -0.68 -32.89 20.22
N GLU A 305 -0.41 -31.64 20.60
CA GLU A 305 -1.17 -30.93 21.64
C GLU A 305 -2.66 -30.82 21.32
N LEU A 306 -3.00 -30.53 20.05
CA LEU A 306 -4.40 -30.55 19.60
C LEU A 306 -4.99 -31.95 19.70
N HIS A 307 -4.25 -33.00 19.31
CA HIS A 307 -4.74 -34.37 19.32
C HIS A 307 -5.00 -34.92 20.72
N SER A 308 -4.11 -34.63 21.68
CA SER A 308 -4.23 -35.07 23.07
C SER A 308 -5.46 -34.48 23.77
N ASN A 309 -5.88 -33.27 23.39
CA ASN A 309 -7.00 -32.55 24.00
C ASN A 309 -8.33 -32.74 23.24
N ALA A 310 -8.34 -33.52 22.16
CA ALA A 310 -9.45 -33.57 21.21
C ALA A 310 -10.45 -34.72 21.49
N ASP A 311 -11.73 -34.43 21.27
CA ASP A 311 -12.77 -35.46 21.16
C ASP A 311 -12.66 -36.25 19.83
N LYS A 312 -13.50 -37.28 19.65
CA LYS A 312 -13.46 -38.16 18.48
C LYS A 312 -13.65 -37.41 17.14
N ASN A 313 -14.50 -36.38 17.10
CA ASN A 313 -14.75 -35.60 15.89
C ASN A 313 -13.58 -34.65 15.60
N GLN A 314 -13.05 -34.01 16.63
CA GLN A 314 -11.88 -33.14 16.55
C GLN A 314 -10.63 -33.90 16.11
N LYS A 315 -10.43 -35.15 16.57
CA LYS A 315 -9.34 -36.03 16.12
C LYS A 315 -9.38 -36.30 14.61
N LEU A 316 -10.58 -36.42 14.04
CA LEU A 316 -10.75 -36.59 12.60
C LEU A 316 -10.35 -35.33 11.82
N GLU A 317 -10.71 -34.15 12.33
CA GLU A 317 -10.27 -32.87 11.77
C GLU A 317 -8.76 -32.70 11.84
N ILE A 318 -8.14 -33.05 12.97
CA ILE A 318 -6.68 -33.00 13.16
C ILE A 318 -5.96 -33.95 12.21
N SER A 319 -6.49 -35.15 12.02
CA SER A 319 -5.97 -36.11 11.04
C SER A 319 -6.02 -35.55 9.62
N ARG A 320 -7.11 -34.84 9.27
CA ARG A 320 -7.23 -34.14 7.98
C ARG A 320 -6.18 -33.03 7.85
N MET A 321 -5.98 -32.21 8.90
CA MET A 321 -4.97 -31.16 8.92
C MET A 321 -3.56 -31.71 8.72
N SER A 322 -3.23 -32.80 9.43
CA SER A 322 -1.96 -33.52 9.24
C SER A 322 -1.79 -33.99 7.79
N ARG A 323 -2.79 -34.68 7.22
CA ARG A 323 -2.72 -35.14 5.83
C ARG A 323 -2.47 -34.00 4.85
N LEU A 324 -3.11 -32.84 5.06
CA LEU A 324 -2.97 -31.65 4.21
C LEU A 324 -1.55 -31.06 4.27
N LEU A 325 -0.90 -31.09 5.44
CA LEU A 325 0.44 -30.56 5.64
C LEU A 325 1.56 -31.57 5.28
N SER A 326 1.25 -32.86 5.22
CA SER A 326 2.23 -33.92 4.92
C SER A 326 3.03 -33.76 3.61
N PRO A 327 2.54 -33.11 2.54
CA PRO A 327 3.36 -32.82 1.36
C PRO A 327 4.49 -31.81 1.61
N PHE A 328 4.49 -31.14 2.77
CA PHE A 328 5.38 -30.03 3.10
C PHE A 328 6.37 -30.35 4.23
N CYS A 329 6.06 -31.33 5.10
CA CYS A 329 6.93 -31.77 6.22
C CYS A 329 6.65 -33.22 6.62
N LYS A 330 7.56 -33.86 7.37
CA LYS A 330 7.26 -35.18 7.97
C LYS A 330 6.42 -34.97 9.22
N ILE A 331 5.23 -35.54 9.23
CA ILE A 331 4.30 -35.38 10.34
C ILE A 331 4.26 -36.66 11.16
N GLN A 332 4.46 -36.50 12.47
CA GLN A 332 4.34 -37.56 13.47
C GLN A 332 3.25 -37.13 14.45
N ILE A 333 2.10 -37.81 14.39
CA ILE A 333 1.12 -37.77 15.47
C ILE A 333 1.37 -39.03 16.28
N ASN A 334 1.82 -38.89 17.52
CA ASN A 334 1.89 -40.04 18.43
C ASN A 334 0.44 -40.39 18.80
N GLU A 335 0.00 -41.60 18.43
CA GLU A 335 -1.34 -42.12 18.71
C GLU A 335 -1.61 -42.31 20.20
#